data_AF-A0A182TFX7-F1
#
_entry.id   AF-A0A182TFX7-F1
#
_cell.length_a   1.000
_cell.length_b   1.000
_cell.length_c   1.000
_cell.angle_alpha   90.00
_cell.angle_beta   90.00
_cell.angle_gamma   90.00
#
_symmetry.space_group_name_H-M   'P 1'
#
loop_
_entity.id
_entity.type
_entity.pdbx_description
1 polymer ?
#
loop_
_entity_poly.entity_id
_entity_poly.type
_entity_poly.pdbx_seq_one_letter_code
_entity_poly.pdbx_strand_id
1 'polypeptide(L)'
;MSGSDCGSIFAWDRYTGKNVMLVTADQHVVNCVRPHPTLPILASSGIDYDIKVWMPLAQESHFSEEVASKLMKRNAVMLEETRDIITVPASFMIRMLACMHTLRNRQDGAGDGGIADGGGAGGANADAGAANEHNADTESDASEG
;
A
#
# COMPACT_ATOMS: atom_id res chain seq x y z
N MET A 1 3.45 4.24 21.72
CA MET A 1 4.25 4.80 20.60
C MET A 1 3.47 4.60 19.32
N SER A 2 3.64 5.47 18.33
CA SER A 2 2.98 5.37 17.02
C SER A 2 3.89 5.89 15.92
N GLY A 3 3.86 5.26 14.75
CA GLY A 3 4.26 5.88 13.49
C GLY A 3 3.17 6.84 13.01
N SER A 4 3.52 7.73 12.08
CA SER A 4 2.62 8.74 11.55
C SER A 4 2.84 8.94 10.05
N ASP A 5 1.79 9.37 9.35
CA ASP A 5 1.80 9.73 7.93
C ASP A 5 2.59 11.01 7.62
N CYS A 6 3.23 11.58 8.64
CA CYS A 6 4.09 12.74 8.52
C CYS A 6 5.59 12.39 8.62
N GLY A 7 5.92 11.09 8.50
CA GLY A 7 7.28 10.57 8.52
C GLY A 7 7.91 10.47 9.91
N SER A 8 7.14 10.72 10.97
CA SER A 8 7.64 10.79 12.34
C SER A 8 7.09 9.69 13.25
N ILE A 9 7.90 9.28 14.21
CA ILE A 9 7.51 8.42 15.33
C ILE A 9 7.29 9.31 16.56
N PHE A 10 6.17 9.08 17.22
CA PHE A 10 5.81 9.77 18.46
C PHE A 10 5.76 8.76 19.62
N ALA A 11 6.33 9.14 20.78
CA ALA A 11 6.11 8.45 22.05
C ALA A 11 5.48 9.38 23.07
N TRP A 12 4.62 8.81 23.91
CA TRP A 12 3.90 9.53 24.94
C TRP A 12 4.11 8.84 26.28
N ASP A 13 4.16 9.65 27.32
CA ASP A 13 4.01 9.17 28.68
C ASP A 13 2.56 8.69 28.88
N ARG A 14 2.41 7.45 29.33
CA ARG A 14 1.10 6.79 29.45
C ARG A 14 0.18 7.47 30.45
N TYR A 15 0.73 8.04 31.53
CA TYR A 15 -0.05 8.55 32.65
C TYR A 15 -0.48 10.00 32.44
N THR A 16 0.41 10.79 31.84
CA THR A 16 0.19 12.23 31.60
C THR A 16 -0.34 12.53 30.20
N GLY A 17 -0.20 11.59 29.26
CA GLY A 17 -0.55 11.79 27.85
C GLY A 17 0.39 12.76 27.12
N LYS A 18 1.43 13.27 27.79
CA LYS A 18 2.37 14.21 27.18
C LYS A 18 3.27 13.49 26.17
N ASN A 19 3.54 14.16 25.05
CA ASN A 19 4.55 13.68 24.11
C ASN A 19 5.94 13.83 24.76
N VAL A 20 6.71 12.74 24.78
CA VAL A 20 8.04 12.68 25.42
C VAL A 20 9.16 12.34 24.44
N MET A 21 8.80 11.96 23.21
CA MET A 21 9.75 11.65 22.16
C MET A 21 9.12 11.94 20.80
N LEU A 22 9.93 12.54 19.94
CA LEU A 22 9.64 12.77 18.54
C LEU A 22 10.90 12.46 17.73
N VAL A 23 10.79 11.56 16.76
CA VAL A 23 11.89 11.19 15.87
C VAL A 23 11.40 11.15 14.43
N THR A 24 12.08 11.86 13.53
CA THR A 24 11.84 11.73 12.09
C THR A 24 12.45 10.42 11.61
N ALA A 25 11.61 9.47 11.19
CA ALA A 25 12.04 8.12 10.85
C ALA A 25 11.90 7.79 9.36
N ASP A 26 11.08 8.52 8.63
CA ASP A 26 10.88 8.31 7.20
C ASP A 26 10.56 9.66 6.53
N GLN A 27 10.67 9.75 5.21
CA GLN A 27 10.34 10.98 4.50
C GLN A 27 8.83 11.19 4.44
N HIS A 28 8.06 10.11 4.30
CA HIS A 28 6.63 10.18 4.04
C HIS A 28 5.81 9.62 5.18
N VAL A 29 5.82 8.30 5.35
CA VAL A 29 4.92 7.60 6.27
C VAL A 29 5.72 6.56 7.04
N VAL A 30 5.43 6.42 8.34
CA VAL A 30 5.96 5.32 9.15
C VAL A 30 4.85 4.31 9.38
N ASN A 31 4.83 3.23 8.59
CA ASN A 31 3.80 2.19 8.65
C ASN A 31 4.06 1.20 9.78
N CYS A 32 5.34 0.89 10.03
CA CYS A 32 5.75 -0.14 10.98
C CYS A 32 6.59 0.48 12.08
N VAL A 33 6.22 0.19 13.33
CA VAL A 33 7.02 0.49 14.52
C VAL A 33 7.05 -0.76 15.39
N ARG A 34 8.23 -1.36 15.55
CA ARG A 34 8.41 -2.64 16.27
C ARG A 34 9.48 -2.49 17.35
N PRO A 35 9.12 -2.45 18.64
CA PRO A 35 10.10 -2.44 19.72
C PRO A 35 10.72 -3.84 19.89
N HIS A 36 11.98 -3.87 20.32
CA HIS A 36 12.58 -5.11 20.80
C HIS A 36 11.88 -5.55 22.10
N PRO A 37 11.66 -6.86 22.34
CA PRO A 37 10.90 -7.33 23.51
C PRO A 37 11.47 -6.92 24.87
N THR A 38 12.79 -6.74 24.96
CA THR A 38 13.50 -6.53 26.24
C THR A 38 14.53 -5.41 26.22
N LEU A 39 14.92 -4.92 25.04
CA LEU A 39 16.00 -3.94 24.91
C LEU A 39 15.39 -2.61 24.48
N PRO A 40 16.01 -1.46 24.80
CA PRO A 40 15.55 -0.16 24.35
C PRO A 40 15.92 0.07 22.88
N ILE A 41 15.56 -0.87 22.01
CA ILE A 41 15.81 -0.85 20.57
C ILE A 41 14.47 -0.80 19.86
N LEU A 42 14.39 -0.01 18.79
CA LEU A 42 13.21 0.13 17.97
C LEU A 42 13.57 -0.08 16.51
N ALA A 43 12.79 -0.87 15.79
CA ALA A 43 12.85 -0.93 14.33
C ALA A 43 11.64 -0.19 13.74
N SER A 44 11.86 0.55 12.65
CA SER A 44 10.79 1.22 11.92
C SER A 44 10.98 1.11 10.42
N SER A 45 9.88 1.10 9.68
CA SER A 45 9.89 1.17 8.22
C SER A 45 8.64 1.88 7.69
N GLY A 46 8.80 2.49 6.52
CA GLY A 46 7.76 3.24 5.84
C GLY A 46 7.48 2.75 4.42
N ILE A 47 7.39 3.69 3.48
CA ILE A 47 7.23 3.45 2.04
C ILE A 47 8.62 3.38 1.37
N ASP A 48 9.63 3.99 1.99
CA ASP A 48 11.00 4.02 1.49
C ASP A 48 11.64 2.61 1.50
N TYR A 49 12.73 2.44 0.76
CA TYR A 49 13.42 1.17 0.57
C TYR A 49 14.39 0.80 1.72
N ASP A 50 14.21 1.37 2.90
CA ASP A 50 15.08 1.14 4.05
C ASP A 50 14.31 0.71 5.31
N ILE A 51 15.07 0.14 6.25
CA ILE A 51 14.61 -0.13 7.61
C ILE A 51 15.57 0.59 8.54
N LYS A 52 15.03 1.32 9.50
CA LYS A 52 15.82 2.08 10.48
C LYS A 52 15.76 1.40 11.84
N VAL A 53 16.92 1.28 12.47
CA VAL A 53 17.07 0.73 13.82
C VAL A 53 17.56 1.84 14.73
N TRP A 54 16.83 2.05 15.83
CA TRP A 54 17.07 3.12 16.80
C TRP A 54 17.50 2.52 18.12
N MET A 55 18.48 3.16 18.76
CA MET A 55 18.89 2.89 20.13
C MET A 55 19.29 4.20 20.82
N PRO A 56 19.03 4.35 22.12
CA PRO A 56 19.40 5.55 22.86
C PRO A 56 20.91 5.54 23.10
N LEU A 57 21.63 6.36 22.33
CA LEU A 57 23.08 6.54 22.49
C LEU A 57 23.45 7.83 23.21
N ALA A 58 22.54 8.80 23.22
CA ALA A 58 22.75 10.06 23.91
C ALA A 58 22.69 9.85 25.43
N GLN A 59 23.59 10.52 26.15
CA GLN A 59 23.63 10.52 27.61
C GLN A 59 22.40 11.24 28.20
N GLU A 60 21.88 12.23 27.48
CA GLU A 60 20.76 13.07 27.89
C GLU A 60 19.65 13.09 26.82
N SER A 61 18.41 13.40 27.25
CA SER A 61 17.27 13.51 26.36
C SER A 61 17.25 14.88 25.68
N HIS A 62 17.14 14.91 24.35
CA HIS A 62 17.06 16.12 23.53
C HIS A 62 15.66 16.33 22.92
N PHE A 63 14.60 16.14 23.70
CA PHE A 63 13.24 16.36 23.23
C PHE A 63 12.90 17.86 23.11
N SER A 64 12.51 18.30 21.92
CA SER A 64 12.03 19.67 21.67
C SER A 64 10.50 19.73 21.62
N GLU A 65 9.91 20.30 22.68
CA GLU A 65 8.46 20.51 22.76
C GLU A 65 7.95 21.47 21.68
N GLU A 66 8.76 22.45 21.28
CA GLU A 66 8.39 23.40 20.23
C GLU A 66 8.22 22.71 18.87
N VAL A 67 9.16 21.85 18.50
CA VAL A 67 9.10 21.08 17.24
C VAL A 67 7.92 20.10 17.28
N ALA A 68 7.71 19.42 18.40
CA ALA A 68 6.57 18.53 18.59
C ALA A 68 5.23 19.27 18.48
N SER A 69 5.09 20.44 19.13
CA SER A 69 3.88 21.26 19.06
C SER A 69 3.59 21.74 17.63
N LYS A 70 4.62 22.17 16.90
CA LYS A 70 4.50 22.58 15.49
C LYS A 70 3.98 21.44 14.62
N LEU A 71 4.54 20.25 14.77
CA LEU A 71 4.10 19.07 14.00
C LEU A 71 2.70 18.60 14.39
N MET A 72 2.36 18.60 15.67
CA MET A 72 1.02 18.24 16.13
C MET A 72 -0.04 19.21 15.61
N LYS A 73 0.25 20.52 15.59
CA LYS A 73 -0.64 21.54 15.00
C LYS A 73 -0.85 21.30 13.51
N ARG A 74 0.23 21.01 12.76
CA ARG A 74 0.12 20.67 11.34
C ARG A 74 -0.74 19.42 11.12
N ASN A 75 -0.52 18.37 11.90
CA ASN A 75 -1.29 17.13 11.78
C ASN A 75 -2.77 17.36 12.14
N ALA A 76 -3.07 18.23 13.12
CA ALA A 76 -4.44 18.59 13.46
C ALA A 76 -5.17 19.33 12.32
N VAL A 77 -4.47 20.23 11.61
CA VAL A 77 -5.04 20.91 10.44
C VAL A 77 -5.35 19.91 9.32
N MET A 78 -4.42 18.99 9.03
CA MET A 78 -4.63 17.95 8.01
C MET A 78 -5.83 17.05 8.34
N LEU A 79 -6.05 16.75 9.62
CA LEU A 79 -7.21 15.97 10.07
C LEU A 79 -8.53 16.72 9.85
N GLU A 80 -8.56 18.04 10.09
CA GLU A 80 -9.77 18.85 9.83
C GLU A 80 -10.05 18.96 8.33
N GLU A 81 -9.02 19.14 7.49
CA GLU A 81 -9.18 19.17 6.03
C GLU A 81 -9.72 17.85 5.47
N THR A 82 -9.37 16.73 6.11
CA THR A 82 -9.75 15.37 5.69
C THR A 82 -11.08 14.92 6.32
N ARG A 83 -11.75 15.77 7.12
CA ARG A 83 -12.91 15.37 7.93
C ARG A 83 -14.09 14.82 7.13
N ASP A 84 -14.24 15.27 5.89
CA ASP A 84 -15.31 14.83 5.00
C ASP A 84 -14.89 13.67 4.05
N ILE A 85 -13.66 13.14 4.20
CA ILE A 85 -13.17 12.00 3.43
C ILE A 85 -13.59 10.69 4.11
N ILE A 86 -14.30 9.84 3.37
CA ILE A 86 -14.71 8.50 3.84
C ILE A 86 -13.68 7.47 3.35
N THR A 87 -13.07 6.73 4.27
CA THR A 87 -12.17 5.63 3.93
C THR A 87 -12.95 4.43 3.41
N VAL A 88 -12.60 3.96 2.20
CA VAL A 88 -13.22 2.78 1.59
C VAL A 88 -12.19 1.66 1.43
N PRO A 89 -12.54 0.39 1.73
CA PRO A 89 -11.64 -0.75 1.49
C PRO A 89 -11.22 -0.83 0.02
N ALA A 90 -9.95 -1.18 -0.23
CA ALA A 90 -9.42 -1.28 -1.59
C ALA A 90 -10.21 -2.24 -2.49
N SER A 91 -10.76 -3.32 -1.92
CA SER A 91 -11.62 -4.26 -2.65
C SER A 91 -12.89 -3.61 -3.22
N PHE A 92 -13.47 -2.66 -2.48
CA PHE A 92 -14.63 -1.90 -2.96
C PHE A 92 -14.23 -0.98 -4.11
N MET A 93 -13.09 -0.29 -3.98
CA MET A 93 -12.56 0.59 -5.02
C MET A 93 -12.24 -0.19 -6.31
N ILE A 94 -11.56 -1.34 -6.21
CA ILE A 94 -11.24 -2.21 -7.35
C ILE A 94 -12.53 -2.68 -8.03
N ARG A 95 -13.53 -3.12 -7.27
CA ARG A 95 -14.80 -3.59 -7.82
C ARG A 95 -15.59 -2.46 -8.49
N MET A 96 -15.56 -1.26 -7.92
CA MET A 96 -16.16 -0.06 -8.51
C MET A 96 -15.48 0.29 -9.84
N LEU A 97 -14.15 0.34 -9.86
CA LEU A 97 -13.36 0.62 -11.07
C LEU A 97 -13.58 -0.46 -12.15
N ALA A 98 -13.64 -1.72 -11.77
CA ALA A 98 -13.95 -2.82 -12.69
C ALA A 98 -15.37 -2.68 -13.27
N CYS A 99 -16.36 -2.35 -12.44
CA CYS A 99 -17.74 -2.11 -12.89
C CYS A 99 -17.78 -0.92 -13.88
N MET A 100 -17.14 0.20 -13.54
CA MET A 100 -17.04 1.37 -14.42
C MET A 100 -16.37 1.04 -15.76
N HIS A 101 -15.30 0.23 -15.77
CA HIS A 101 -14.64 -0.23 -16.99
C HIS A 101 -15.57 -1.09 -17.86
N THR A 102 -16.33 -2.01 -17.27
CA THR A 102 -17.30 -2.83 -18.02
C THR A 102 -18.48 -2.03 -18.58
N LEU A 103 -18.89 -0.95 -17.91
CA LEU A 103 -19.94 -0.05 -18.40
C LEU A 103 -19.44 0.83 -19.54
N ARG A 104 -18.17 1.26 -19.49
CA ARG A 104 -17.54 2.05 -20.56
C ARG A 104 -17.33 1.23 -21.83
N ASN A 105 -16.80 0.00 -21.70
CA ASN A 105 -16.67 -0.92 -22.83
C ASN A 105 -18.02 -1.36 -23.44
N ARG A 106 -19.13 -1.25 -22.70
CA ARG A 106 -20.47 -1.51 -23.23
C ARG A 106 -21.01 -0.35 -24.07
N GLN A 107 -20.61 0.88 -23.79
CA GLN A 107 -21.00 2.04 -24.61
C GLN A 107 -20.23 2.07 -25.94
N ASP A 108 -19.00 1.57 -25.97
CA ASP A 108 -18.20 1.45 -27.19
C ASP A 108 -18.64 0.27 -28.10
N GLY A 109 -19.47 -0.65 -27.60
CA GLY A 109 -19.98 -1.82 -28.32
C GLY A 109 -21.46 -1.78 -28.72
N ALA A 110 -22.16 -0.66 -28.46
CA ALA A 110 -23.58 -0.47 -28.80
C ALA A 110 -23.78 0.39 -30.07
N GLY A 111 -22.87 0.25 -31.04
CA GLY A 111 -23.04 0.75 -32.39
C GLY A 111 -22.98 -0.42 -33.37
N ASP A 112 -24.11 -0.65 -34.04
CA ASP A 112 -24.33 -1.60 -35.16
C ASP A 112 -24.90 -2.99 -34.79
N GLY A 113 -25.93 -3.39 -35.56
CA GLY A 113 -26.52 -4.72 -35.47
C GLY A 113 -28.04 -4.78 -35.50
N GLY A 114 -28.69 -4.13 -36.47
CA GLY A 114 -30.12 -4.33 -36.73
C GLY A 114 -30.46 -4.24 -38.21
N ILE A 115 -30.43 -5.38 -38.93
CA ILE A 115 -31.48 -5.90 -39.84
C ILE A 115 -31.00 -7.24 -40.46
N ALA A 116 -31.91 -8.21 -40.47
CA ALA A 116 -31.75 -9.61 -40.84
C ALA A 116 -31.59 -9.86 -42.36
N ASP A 117 -31.03 -11.01 -42.75
CA ASP A 117 -31.64 -11.97 -43.70
C ASP A 117 -30.82 -13.27 -43.86
N GLY A 118 -31.49 -14.38 -44.19
CA GLY A 118 -30.98 -15.38 -45.12
C GLY A 118 -30.36 -16.65 -44.56
N GLY A 119 -31.05 -17.79 -44.72
CA GLY A 119 -30.66 -19.11 -44.23
C GLY A 119 -29.66 -19.90 -45.09
N GLY A 120 -29.39 -21.13 -44.64
CA GLY A 120 -28.60 -22.12 -45.38
C GLY A 120 -28.10 -23.25 -44.49
N ALA A 121 -28.62 -24.46 -44.70
CA ALA A 121 -28.32 -25.68 -43.97
C ALA A 121 -27.10 -26.45 -44.53
N GLY A 122 -26.55 -27.36 -43.71
CA GLY A 122 -25.57 -28.40 -44.08
C GLY A 122 -24.18 -28.12 -43.51
N GLY A 123 -23.41 -29.04 -42.95
CA GLY A 123 -23.43 -30.50 -42.87
C GLY A 123 -22.22 -30.94 -42.04
N ALA A 124 -22.14 -32.24 -41.73
CA ALA A 124 -21.38 -32.84 -40.63
C ALA A 124 -19.84 -32.92 -40.72
N ASN A 125 -19.27 -33.15 -39.52
CA ASN A 125 -18.21 -34.12 -39.14
C ASN A 125 -16.70 -33.77 -39.07
N ALA A 126 -16.13 -34.26 -37.94
CA ALA A 126 -14.78 -34.82 -37.70
C ALA A 126 -13.58 -33.82 -37.72
N ASP A 127 -12.49 -33.93 -36.97
CA ASP A 127 -11.88 -34.97 -36.13
C ASP A 127 -10.83 -34.29 -35.21
N ALA A 128 -10.31 -35.08 -34.28
CA ALA A 128 -9.36 -34.88 -33.19
C ALA A 128 -8.02 -34.18 -33.48
N GLY A 129 -7.36 -33.76 -32.39
CA GLY A 129 -5.93 -33.46 -32.36
C GLY A 129 -5.47 -33.00 -30.98
N ALA A 130 -5.22 -33.95 -30.09
CA ALA A 130 -4.52 -33.72 -28.83
C ALA A 130 -3.02 -33.50 -29.09
N ALA A 131 -2.41 -32.50 -28.46
CA ALA A 131 -1.00 -32.53 -28.07
C ALA A 131 -0.78 -31.57 -26.90
N ASN A 132 -0.44 -32.17 -25.76
CA ASN A 132 0.06 -31.56 -24.55
C ASN A 132 1.58 -31.54 -24.66
N GLU A 133 2.23 -30.38 -24.52
CA GLU A 133 3.66 -30.31 -24.23
C GLU A 133 3.90 -29.36 -23.06
N HIS A 134 4.27 -29.98 -21.94
CA HIS A 134 5.05 -29.40 -20.86
C HIS A 134 6.30 -28.74 -21.45
N ASN A 135 6.68 -27.56 -20.94
CA ASN A 135 8.08 -27.22 -20.89
C ASN A 135 8.43 -26.61 -19.53
N ALA A 136 9.25 -27.34 -18.80
CA ALA A 136 9.85 -26.97 -17.53
C ALA A 136 11.34 -27.26 -17.66
N ASP A 137 12.16 -26.22 -17.78
CA ASP A 137 13.62 -26.23 -17.64
C ASP A 137 13.94 -24.81 -17.12
N THR A 138 14.28 -24.55 -15.86
CA THR A 138 15.41 -25.02 -15.04
C THR A 138 16.76 -24.84 -15.73
N GLU A 139 17.29 -23.61 -15.70
CA GLU A 139 18.72 -23.38 -15.88
C GLU A 139 19.37 -23.09 -14.53
N SER A 140 20.20 -24.04 -14.11
CA SER A 140 21.18 -23.91 -13.05
C SER A 140 22.57 -23.73 -13.67
N ASP A 141 23.29 -22.74 -13.15
CA ASP A 141 24.72 -22.74 -12.83
C ASP A 141 25.75 -22.67 -13.97
N ALA A 142 26.62 -21.65 -13.91
CA ALA A 142 28.08 -21.82 -13.97
C ALA A 142 28.82 -20.50 -13.71
N SER A 143 29.68 -20.58 -12.70
CA SER A 143 30.83 -19.75 -12.33
C SER A 143 31.78 -19.33 -13.46
N GLU A 144 32.45 -18.19 -13.30
CA GLU A 144 33.93 -18.07 -13.16
C GLU A 144 34.37 -16.59 -13.21
N GLY A 145 35.29 -16.19 -12.31
CA GLY A 145 35.97 -14.89 -12.31
C GLY A 145 36.18 -14.28 -10.93
#